data_AF-B6HNJ8-F1
#
_entry.id   AF-B6HNJ8-F1
#
_cell.length_a   1.000
_cell.length_b   1.000
_cell.length_c   1.000
_cell.angle_alpha   90.00
_cell.angle_beta   90.00
_cell.angle_gamma   90.00
#
_symmetry.space_group_name_H-M   'P 1'
#
loop_
_entity.id
_entity.type
_entity.pdbx_description
1 polymer ?
#
loop_
_entity_poly.entity_id
_entity_poly.type
_entity_poly.pdbx_seq_one_letter_code
_entity_poly.pdbx_strand_id
1 'polypeptide(L)'
;MVSVRPEPNPTFMDAANNGASDEKPLILPTRSKIQAAFLIARSPRKPTLYLTPKLLLQFQQLTSEGRLRSVINIRQPSIRKSKLTREFRQRPKLRSGDSFATYDEPYAIDPHNAYQQRGISGQLHEKHRTAHNEDAIAVMCHSTSDNAQTPMISFRNDQCTWRISTRLAGHTKREMRYRFTINYERSDEGLSQSMSMQWEKRLPDGGASASAEGECESGYFALCFIDHEARRKCRIATMTRSGLNIRVRKSSVIEHLQRCMNLALSPVSGCEYPESLEAWLYTHVLIMGAWVADREGWVKHP
;
A
#
# COMPACT_ATOMS: atom_id res chain seq x y z
N MET A 1 82.15 27.18 28.70
CA MET A 1 80.87 26.99 27.99
C MET A 1 81.14 26.06 26.82
N VAL A 2 80.96 24.76 27.03
CA VAL A 2 81.20 23.71 26.05
C VAL A 2 79.94 22.86 25.96
N SER A 3 79.55 22.61 24.72
CA SER A 3 78.31 21.99 24.24
C SER A 3 78.07 20.61 24.85
N VAL A 4 76.89 20.42 25.46
CA VAL A 4 76.33 19.12 25.83
C VAL A 4 75.10 18.89 24.94
N ARG A 5 75.18 17.90 24.05
CA ARG A 5 73.99 17.23 23.50
C ARG A 5 73.72 15.99 24.35
N PRO A 6 72.46 15.72 24.70
CA PRO A 6 71.99 14.37 24.91
C PRO A 6 71.03 13.97 23.78
N GLU A 7 71.23 12.75 23.29
CA GLU A 7 70.34 12.04 22.38
C GLU A 7 68.97 11.73 23.03
N PRO A 8 67.88 11.63 22.24
CA PRO A 8 66.65 11.02 22.70
C PRO A 8 66.64 9.51 22.47
N ASN A 9 66.30 8.77 23.53
CA ASN A 9 65.91 7.35 23.50
C ASN A 9 64.71 7.11 22.57
N PRO A 10 64.61 5.93 21.93
CA PRO A 10 63.45 5.54 21.13
C PRO A 10 62.38 4.97 22.06
N THR A 11 61.18 5.56 22.06
CA THR A 11 59.99 4.93 22.67
C THR A 11 58.94 4.71 21.60
N PHE A 12 58.85 3.43 21.23
CA PHE A 12 57.68 2.67 20.80
C PHE A 12 56.43 3.42 20.31
N MET A 13 56.20 3.21 19.02
CA MET A 13 54.96 3.21 18.25
C MET A 13 53.64 3.39 19.00
N ASP A 14 52.96 4.49 18.70
CA ASP A 14 51.50 4.54 18.67
C ASP A 14 50.99 4.66 17.23
N ALA A 15 50.06 3.76 16.95
CA ALA A 15 49.11 3.66 15.84
C ALA A 15 48.98 4.85 14.87
N ALA A 16 49.32 4.61 13.61
CA ALA A 16 48.66 5.24 12.48
C ALA A 16 48.42 4.17 11.39
N ASN A 17 47.45 3.30 11.64
CA ASN A 17 46.90 2.42 10.60
C ASN A 17 46.06 3.29 9.65
N ASN A 18 46.71 3.94 8.69
CA ASN A 18 46.05 4.61 7.56
C ASN A 18 45.57 3.55 6.56
N GLY A 19 44.59 2.75 7.00
CA GLY A 19 43.72 1.99 6.11
C GLY A 19 42.62 2.93 5.63
N ALA A 20 42.93 3.81 4.68
CA ALA A 20 41.93 4.46 3.86
C ALA A 20 41.29 3.37 2.97
N SER A 21 40.33 2.64 3.55
CA SER A 21 39.41 1.83 2.80
C SER A 21 38.57 2.82 2.00
N ASP A 22 38.86 2.94 0.71
CA ASP A 22 37.96 3.49 -0.30
C ASP A 22 36.67 2.64 -0.32
N GLU A 23 35.84 2.77 0.71
CA GLU A 23 34.42 2.44 0.62
C GLU A 23 33.78 3.50 -0.27
N LYS A 24 34.01 3.33 -1.57
CA LYS A 24 33.17 3.91 -2.62
C LYS A 24 31.73 3.62 -2.19
N PRO A 25 30.88 4.65 -1.96
CA PRO A 25 29.48 4.40 -1.63
C PRO A 25 28.94 3.50 -2.73
N LEU A 26 28.49 2.31 -2.36
CA LEU A 26 27.70 1.45 -3.25
C LEU A 26 26.40 2.21 -3.51
N ILE A 27 26.43 3.07 -4.53
CA ILE A 27 25.24 3.72 -5.08
C ILE A 27 24.43 2.57 -5.69
N LEU A 28 23.56 1.97 -4.88
CA LEU A 28 22.55 1.04 -5.36
C LEU A 28 21.77 1.78 -6.46
N PRO A 29 21.58 1.15 -7.64
CA PRO A 29 20.90 1.82 -8.74
C PRO A 29 19.50 2.22 -8.27
N THR A 30 19.20 3.52 -8.29
CA THR A 30 17.89 4.06 -7.90
C THR A 30 16.82 3.39 -8.75
N ARG A 31 15.96 2.59 -8.11
CA ARG A 31 14.83 1.89 -8.75
C ARG A 31 14.05 2.86 -9.63
N SER A 32 14.00 2.58 -10.93
CA SER A 32 13.47 3.53 -11.91
C SER A 32 11.96 3.36 -12.17
N LYS A 33 11.38 2.20 -11.83
CA LYS A 33 9.99 1.87 -12.19
C LYS A 33 9.35 0.82 -11.26
N ILE A 34 8.05 0.98 -11.04
CA ILE A 34 7.16 -0.02 -10.41
C ILE A 34 5.98 -0.26 -11.36
N GLN A 35 5.65 -1.52 -11.65
CA GLN A 35 4.50 -1.85 -12.49
C GLN A 35 3.89 -3.21 -12.12
N ALA A 36 2.56 -3.26 -12.00
CA ALA A 36 1.80 -4.49 -11.85
C ALA A 36 0.39 -4.35 -12.44
N ALA A 37 -0.18 -5.47 -12.85
CA ALA A 37 -1.56 -5.57 -13.33
C ALA A 37 -2.28 -6.64 -12.52
N PHE A 38 -3.49 -6.31 -12.07
CA PHE A 38 -4.34 -7.17 -11.27
C PHE A 38 -5.72 -7.26 -11.93
N LEU A 39 -6.25 -8.48 -12.04
CA LEU A 39 -7.63 -8.72 -12.40
C LEU A 39 -8.51 -8.70 -11.15
N ILE A 40 -9.76 -8.28 -11.34
CA ILE A 40 -10.78 -8.28 -10.29
C ILE A 40 -11.74 -9.43 -10.57
N ALA A 41 -11.65 -10.47 -9.75
CA ALA A 41 -12.60 -11.57 -9.73
C ALA A 41 -13.69 -11.32 -8.68
N ARG A 42 -14.95 -11.57 -9.05
CA ARG A 42 -16.10 -11.41 -8.15
C ARG A 42 -16.62 -12.78 -7.75
N SER A 43 -16.98 -12.92 -6.48
CA SER A 43 -17.61 -14.16 -6.01
C SER A 43 -19.01 -14.29 -6.63
N PRO A 44 -19.39 -15.48 -7.15
CA PRO A 44 -20.78 -15.74 -7.53
C PRO A 44 -21.70 -15.51 -6.34
N ARG A 45 -22.90 -14.98 -6.58
CA ARG A 45 -23.92 -14.82 -5.54
C ARG A 45 -24.46 -16.18 -5.12
N LYS A 46 -23.75 -16.87 -4.23
CA LYS A 46 -24.26 -18.08 -3.57
C LYS A 46 -24.94 -17.68 -2.27
N PRO A 47 -26.14 -18.21 -1.95
CA PRO A 47 -26.74 -18.07 -0.64
C PRO A 47 -25.89 -18.88 0.35
N THR A 48 -24.90 -18.24 0.94
CA THR A 48 -24.12 -18.83 2.04
C THR A 48 -24.81 -18.49 3.35
N LEU A 49 -25.04 -19.50 4.19
CA LEU A 49 -25.41 -19.30 5.58
C LEU A 49 -24.37 -18.37 6.24
N TYR A 50 -24.80 -17.40 7.05
CA TYR A 50 -23.98 -16.34 7.68
C TYR A 50 -22.88 -16.83 8.66
N LEU A 51 -22.55 -18.12 8.62
CA LEU A 51 -21.58 -18.78 9.49
C LEU A 51 -20.14 -18.61 9.00
N THR A 52 -19.94 -18.41 7.69
CA THR A 52 -18.61 -18.19 7.10
C THR A 52 -18.44 -16.74 6.62
N PRO A 53 -17.21 -16.19 6.64
CA PRO A 53 -16.94 -14.91 6.01
C PRO A 53 -17.32 -14.93 4.52
N LYS A 54 -18.04 -13.91 4.07
CA LYS A 54 -18.48 -13.82 2.67
C LYS A 54 -17.38 -13.21 1.81
N LEU A 55 -16.89 -13.92 0.81
CA LEU A 55 -15.99 -13.36 -0.19
C LEU A 55 -16.73 -12.32 -1.04
N LEU A 56 -16.20 -11.10 -1.06
CA LEU A 56 -16.74 -9.96 -1.79
C LEU A 56 -16.02 -9.78 -3.13
N LEU A 57 -14.69 -9.76 -3.09
CA LEU A 57 -13.84 -9.49 -4.24
C LEU A 57 -12.50 -10.22 -4.06
N GLN A 58 -11.91 -10.66 -5.16
CA GLN A 58 -10.57 -11.24 -5.19
C GLN A 58 -9.74 -10.50 -6.23
N PHE A 59 -8.51 -10.13 -5.85
CA PHE A 59 -7.53 -9.62 -6.78
C PHE A 59 -6.60 -10.74 -7.22
N GLN A 60 -6.42 -10.87 -8.52
CA GLN A 60 -5.55 -11.87 -9.13
C GLN A 60 -4.44 -11.18 -9.89
N GLN A 61 -3.19 -11.57 -9.66
CA GLN A 61 -2.05 -11.07 -10.42
C GLN A 61 -1.76 -12.04 -11.58
N LEU A 62 -1.56 -11.48 -12.78
CA LEU A 62 -1.06 -12.26 -13.91
C LEU A 62 0.47 -12.33 -13.82
N THR A 63 1.03 -13.54 -13.72
CA THR A 63 2.48 -13.73 -13.71
C THR A 63 3.09 -13.64 -15.10
N SER A 64 4.41 -13.53 -15.17
CA SER A 64 5.18 -13.63 -16.42
C SER A 64 4.98 -14.97 -17.15
N GLU A 65 4.62 -16.02 -16.41
CA GLU A 65 4.30 -17.36 -16.93
C GLU A 65 2.86 -17.47 -17.49
N GLY A 66 2.08 -16.37 -17.46
CA GLY A 66 0.70 -16.36 -17.90
C GLY A 66 -0.28 -17.01 -16.91
N ARG A 67 0.17 -17.38 -15.70
CA ARG A 67 -0.68 -17.96 -14.65
C ARG A 67 -1.35 -16.86 -13.84
N LEU A 68 -2.64 -17.03 -13.56
CA LEU A 68 -3.37 -16.19 -12.61
C LEU A 68 -3.13 -16.69 -11.18
N ARG A 69 -2.75 -15.78 -10.29
CA ARG A 69 -2.49 -16.04 -8.88
C ARG A 69 -3.35 -15.13 -8.02
N SER A 70 -4.15 -15.70 -7.12
CA SER A 70 -4.91 -14.92 -6.16
C SER A 70 -3.95 -14.31 -5.13
N VAL A 71 -3.98 -12.99 -4.96
CA VAL A 71 -3.06 -12.29 -4.05
C VAL A 71 -3.78 -11.73 -2.82
N ILE A 72 -4.97 -11.16 -3.02
CA ILE A 72 -5.78 -10.56 -1.95
C ILE A 72 -7.23 -11.00 -2.09
N ASN A 73 -7.81 -11.43 -0.98
CA ASN A 73 -9.23 -11.71 -0.84
C ASN A 73 -9.88 -10.65 0.06
N ILE A 74 -10.92 -9.99 -0.43
CA ILE A 74 -11.75 -9.04 0.32
C ILE A 74 -12.99 -9.78 0.82
N ARG A 75 -13.22 -9.74 2.13
CA ARG A 75 -14.27 -10.52 2.79
C ARG A 75 -15.08 -9.66 3.75
N GLN A 76 -16.35 -10.04 3.92
CA GLN A 76 -17.21 -9.50 4.97
C GLN A 76 -17.16 -10.44 6.18
N PRO A 77 -16.98 -9.93 7.41
CA PRO A 77 -16.88 -10.75 8.60
C PRO A 77 -18.22 -11.44 8.91
N SER A 78 -18.13 -12.67 9.43
CA SER A 78 -19.29 -13.38 9.98
C SER A 78 -19.68 -12.82 11.35
N ILE A 79 -20.67 -13.43 12.02
CA ILE A 79 -21.18 -12.97 13.32
C ILE A 79 -20.13 -13.11 14.45
N ARG A 80 -19.12 -13.99 14.30
CA ARG A 80 -18.06 -14.25 15.30
C ARG A 80 -16.77 -13.48 14.97
N LYS A 81 -16.72 -12.20 15.37
CA LYS A 81 -15.68 -11.24 14.92
C LYS A 81 -14.44 -11.11 15.80
N SER A 82 -14.37 -11.84 16.92
CA SER A 82 -13.51 -11.45 18.06
C SER A 82 -12.00 -11.59 17.86
N LYS A 83 -11.52 -12.27 16.80
CA LYS A 83 -10.09 -12.56 16.62
C LYS A 83 -9.42 -11.87 15.42
N LEU A 84 -10.19 -11.35 14.44
CA LEU A 84 -9.65 -10.84 13.18
C LEU A 84 -8.73 -9.62 13.35
N THR A 85 -9.00 -8.78 14.34
CA THR A 85 -8.25 -7.52 14.53
C THR A 85 -7.30 -7.54 15.72
N ARG A 86 -7.08 -8.71 16.34
CA ARG A 86 -6.26 -8.85 17.57
C ARG A 86 -4.83 -8.32 17.39
N GLU A 87 -4.28 -8.53 16.22
CA GLU A 87 -2.89 -8.19 15.86
C GLU A 87 -2.74 -6.78 15.29
N PHE A 88 -3.84 -6.08 15.06
CA PHE A 88 -3.80 -4.68 14.66
C PHE A 88 -3.49 -3.84 15.90
N ARG A 89 -2.61 -2.85 15.75
CA ARG A 89 -2.25 -1.94 16.84
C ARG A 89 -3.47 -1.27 17.48
N GLN A 90 -4.37 -0.74 16.65
CA GLN A 90 -5.57 -0.04 17.11
C GLN A 90 -6.78 -0.96 17.35
N ARG A 91 -6.65 -2.26 17.07
CA ARG A 91 -7.71 -3.28 17.20
C ARG A 91 -9.11 -2.79 16.82
N PRO A 92 -9.31 -2.29 15.59
CA PRO A 92 -10.59 -1.75 15.16
C PRO A 92 -11.70 -2.79 15.32
N LYS A 93 -12.88 -2.34 15.77
CA LYS A 93 -14.05 -3.19 15.97
C LYS A 93 -14.83 -3.27 14.66
N LEU A 94 -14.79 -4.43 14.00
CA LEU A 94 -15.53 -4.68 12.76
C LEU A 94 -17.04 -4.79 13.02
N ARG A 95 -17.83 -3.96 12.34
CA ARG A 95 -19.30 -3.91 12.40
C ARG A 95 -19.94 -4.67 11.24
N SER A 96 -21.26 -4.72 11.22
CA SER A 96 -21.99 -5.24 10.05
C SER A 96 -21.78 -4.27 8.89
N GLY A 97 -21.45 -4.80 7.71
CA GLY A 97 -21.11 -3.98 6.54
C GLY A 97 -19.63 -3.61 6.44
N ASP A 98 -18.83 -3.78 7.50
CA ASP A 98 -17.37 -3.66 7.42
C ASP A 98 -16.77 -4.81 6.62
N SER A 99 -15.59 -4.60 6.06
CA SER A 99 -14.86 -5.62 5.30
C SER A 99 -13.41 -5.72 5.75
N PHE A 100 -12.79 -6.85 5.50
CA PHE A 100 -11.39 -7.11 5.80
C PHE A 100 -10.74 -7.80 4.61
N ALA A 101 -9.42 -7.69 4.54
CA ALA A 101 -8.63 -8.31 3.50
C ALA A 101 -7.71 -9.36 4.10
N THR A 102 -7.44 -10.43 3.37
CA THR A 102 -6.43 -11.44 3.71
C THR A 102 -5.49 -11.62 2.51
N TYR A 103 -4.23 -11.97 2.78
CA TYR A 103 -3.36 -12.52 1.74
C TYR A 103 -3.83 -13.93 1.36
N ASP A 104 -3.63 -14.29 0.10
CA ASP A 104 -3.81 -15.66 -0.39
C ASP A 104 -2.44 -16.19 -0.81
N GLU A 105 -1.85 -15.59 -1.84
CA GLU A 105 -0.48 -15.84 -2.26
C GLU A 105 0.39 -14.57 -2.26
N PRO A 106 1.73 -14.67 -2.14
CA PRO A 106 2.62 -13.52 -2.26
C PRO A 106 2.62 -12.95 -3.67
N TYR A 107 2.82 -11.62 -3.79
CA TYR A 107 2.96 -10.94 -5.06
C TYR A 107 4.11 -11.51 -5.91
N ALA A 108 3.88 -11.63 -7.22
CA ALA A 108 4.94 -11.83 -8.18
C ALA A 108 5.65 -10.47 -8.39
N ILE A 109 6.78 -10.30 -7.70
CA ILE A 109 7.67 -9.14 -7.86
C ILE A 109 8.81 -9.55 -8.79
N ASP A 110 9.09 -8.71 -9.79
CA ASP A 110 10.16 -8.97 -10.76
C ASP A 110 11.51 -9.16 -10.04
N PRO A 111 12.19 -10.30 -10.23
CA PRO A 111 13.44 -10.60 -9.55
C PRO A 111 14.56 -9.61 -9.86
N HIS A 112 14.58 -8.95 -11.04
CA HIS A 112 15.54 -7.87 -11.32
C HIS A 112 15.39 -6.68 -10.37
N ASN A 113 14.20 -6.49 -9.79
CA ASN A 113 13.96 -5.52 -8.73
C ASN A 113 14.20 -6.10 -7.31
N ALA A 114 14.20 -7.43 -7.15
CA ALA A 114 14.42 -8.11 -5.87
C ALA A 114 15.91 -8.22 -5.49
N TYR A 115 16.82 -8.34 -6.47
CA TYR A 115 18.27 -8.43 -6.22
C TYR A 115 18.85 -7.17 -5.55
N GLN A 116 18.25 -5.99 -5.74
CA GLN A 116 18.67 -4.75 -5.07
C GLN A 116 18.30 -4.71 -3.57
N GLN A 117 17.43 -5.61 -3.09
CA GLN A 117 17.03 -5.68 -1.68
C GLN A 117 17.71 -6.82 -0.92
N ARG A 118 18.43 -7.70 -1.62
CA ARG A 118 19.08 -8.89 -1.04
C ARG A 118 20.34 -8.59 -0.23
N GLY A 119 20.87 -7.36 -0.29
CA GLY A 119 22.03 -6.94 0.52
C GLY A 119 21.74 -6.83 2.03
N ILE A 120 20.46 -6.82 2.44
CA ILE A 120 20.05 -6.71 3.86
C ILE A 120 19.16 -7.89 4.30
N SER A 121 18.65 -8.69 3.35
CA SER A 121 17.73 -9.81 3.64
C SER A 121 18.31 -11.14 3.14
N GLY A 122 19.35 -11.60 3.83
CA GLY A 122 19.73 -13.01 3.79
C GLY A 122 18.74 -13.82 4.64
N GLN A 123 18.14 -14.86 4.04
CA GLN A 123 17.58 -16.01 4.76
C GLN A 123 16.28 -15.90 5.60
N LEU A 124 15.42 -14.88 5.46
CA LEU A 124 14.19 -14.82 6.27
C LEU A 124 12.85 -15.07 5.54
N HIS A 125 12.83 -15.28 4.23
CA HIS A 125 11.56 -15.26 3.48
C HIS A 125 10.81 -16.60 3.38
N GLU A 126 11.25 -17.66 4.05
CA GLU A 126 10.69 -19.00 3.85
C GLU A 126 10.22 -19.72 5.13
N LYS A 127 10.55 -19.19 6.32
CA LYS A 127 10.07 -19.76 7.60
C LYS A 127 8.98 -18.87 8.19
N HIS A 128 7.79 -19.44 8.41
CA HIS A 128 6.59 -18.85 9.03
C HIS A 128 5.57 -18.14 8.14
N ARG A 129 5.16 -18.78 7.04
CA ARG A 129 3.74 -18.74 6.64
C ARG A 129 3.11 -20.10 6.90
N THR A 130 2.78 -20.38 8.15
CA THR A 130 1.87 -21.51 8.44
C THR A 130 0.54 -21.22 7.77
N ALA A 131 0.19 -22.06 6.80
CA ALA A 131 -0.89 -21.91 5.83
C ALA A 131 -2.33 -21.97 6.40
N HIS A 132 -2.55 -21.62 7.67
CA HIS A 132 -3.81 -21.88 8.36
C HIS A 132 -4.41 -20.72 9.16
N ASN A 133 -3.81 -19.53 9.12
CA ASN A 133 -4.43 -18.36 9.73
C ASN A 133 -4.83 -17.37 8.62
N GLU A 134 -6.13 -17.24 8.39
CA GLU A 134 -6.73 -16.19 7.54
C GLU A 134 -6.58 -14.82 8.21
N ASP A 135 -5.34 -14.44 8.53
CA ASP A 135 -5.06 -13.23 9.25
C ASP A 135 -5.43 -12.03 8.39
N ALA A 136 -6.21 -11.13 8.98
CA ALA A 136 -6.57 -9.90 8.30
C ALA A 136 -5.32 -9.02 8.13
N ILE A 137 -5.05 -8.60 6.90
CA ILE A 137 -3.93 -7.72 6.53
C ILE A 137 -4.36 -6.26 6.51
N ALA A 138 -5.65 -6.04 6.27
CA ALA A 138 -6.28 -4.73 6.32
C ALA A 138 -7.75 -4.86 6.70
N VAL A 139 -8.30 -3.79 7.24
CA VAL A 139 -9.70 -3.67 7.60
C VAL A 139 -10.23 -2.34 7.08
N MET A 140 -11.43 -2.39 6.53
CA MET A 140 -12.15 -1.28 5.92
C MET A 140 -13.42 -1.06 6.73
N CYS A 141 -13.41 0.01 7.54
CA CYS A 141 -14.54 0.41 8.34
C CYS A 141 -15.37 1.43 7.55
N HIS A 142 -16.61 1.09 7.24
CA HIS A 142 -17.52 2.01 6.56
C HIS A 142 -18.27 2.87 7.59
N SER A 143 -18.65 4.08 7.18
CA SER A 143 -19.53 4.91 7.99
C SER A 143 -20.96 4.37 7.89
N THR A 144 -21.60 4.21 9.04
CA THR A 144 -23.02 3.85 9.14
C THR A 144 -23.80 5.12 9.44
N SER A 145 -25.02 5.26 8.91
CA SER A 145 -25.91 6.42 9.16
C SER A 145 -26.04 6.78 10.64
N ASP A 146 -25.97 5.76 11.50
CA ASP A 146 -26.30 5.87 12.92
C ASP A 146 -25.11 6.28 13.80
N ASN A 147 -23.88 6.22 13.29
CA ASN A 147 -22.68 6.59 14.04
C ASN A 147 -21.85 7.59 13.25
N ALA A 148 -21.52 8.73 13.87
CA ALA A 148 -20.65 9.79 13.32
C ALA A 148 -19.19 9.35 13.03
N GLN A 149 -18.90 8.05 13.00
CA GLN A 149 -17.56 7.54 12.75
C GLN A 149 -17.17 7.76 11.29
N THR A 150 -16.06 8.49 11.11
CA THR A 150 -15.44 8.71 9.80
C THR A 150 -14.98 7.37 9.21
N PRO A 151 -15.23 7.11 7.92
CA PRO A 151 -14.78 5.88 7.29
C PRO A 151 -13.24 5.82 7.28
N MET A 152 -12.68 4.64 7.52
CA MET A 152 -11.24 4.46 7.69
C MET A 152 -10.76 3.10 7.19
N ILE A 153 -9.47 3.03 6.85
CA ILE A 153 -8.74 1.79 6.57
C ILE A 153 -7.61 1.67 7.59
N SER A 154 -7.48 0.51 8.21
CA SER A 154 -6.31 0.17 9.03
C SER A 154 -5.60 -0.99 8.38
N PHE A 155 -4.27 -0.89 8.21
CA PHE A 155 -3.44 -2.01 7.78
C PHE A 155 -2.80 -2.63 9.02
N ARG A 156 -2.60 -3.95 9.02
CA ARG A 156 -2.04 -4.69 10.16
C ARG A 156 -0.64 -4.18 10.52
N ASN A 157 0.17 -3.92 9.50
CA ASN A 157 1.57 -3.53 9.64
C ASN A 157 1.77 -2.02 9.75
N ASP A 158 0.73 -1.21 9.50
CA ASP A 158 0.82 0.23 9.61
C ASP A 158 0.66 0.69 11.06
N GLN A 159 1.40 1.72 11.45
CA GLN A 159 1.22 2.46 12.70
C GLN A 159 0.16 3.56 12.59
N CYS A 160 -0.38 3.77 11.39
CA CYS A 160 -1.34 4.81 11.12
C CYS A 160 -2.68 4.24 10.65
N THR A 161 -3.69 5.11 10.62
CA THR A 161 -4.96 4.81 9.96
C THR A 161 -5.17 5.76 8.80
N TRP A 162 -5.77 5.23 7.73
CA TRP A 162 -6.11 6.02 6.57
C TRP A 162 -7.56 6.48 6.71
N ARG A 163 -7.76 7.78 6.94
CA ARG A 163 -9.08 8.40 6.93
C ARG A 163 -9.54 8.61 5.50
N ILE A 164 -10.82 8.37 5.27
CA ILE A 164 -11.42 8.45 3.94
C ILE A 164 -12.37 9.64 3.92
N SER A 165 -12.21 10.50 2.93
CA SER A 165 -13.13 11.60 2.64
C SER A 165 -13.64 11.49 1.21
N THR A 166 -14.95 11.68 1.05
CA THR A 166 -15.61 11.67 -0.24
C THR A 166 -16.00 13.09 -0.59
N ARG A 167 -15.58 13.57 -1.76
CA ARG A 167 -16.00 14.89 -2.25
C ARG A 167 -16.60 14.74 -3.64
N LEU A 168 -17.76 15.35 -3.82
CA LEU A 168 -18.28 15.67 -5.15
C LEU A 168 -17.64 16.99 -5.58
N ALA A 169 -16.84 16.98 -6.64
CA ALA A 169 -16.20 18.20 -7.14
C ALA A 169 -16.99 18.78 -8.32
N GLY A 170 -17.23 20.10 -8.31
CA GLY A 170 -17.78 20.85 -9.43
C GLY A 170 -19.32 20.95 -9.49
N HIS A 171 -19.79 21.85 -10.36
CA HIS A 171 -21.22 22.07 -10.65
C HIS A 171 -21.86 20.94 -11.47
N THR A 172 -21.05 20.07 -12.06
CA THR A 172 -21.50 18.85 -12.74
C THR A 172 -21.37 17.67 -11.77
N LYS A 173 -22.44 16.89 -11.59
CA LYS A 173 -22.52 15.71 -10.69
C LYS A 173 -21.54 14.56 -11.04
N ARG A 174 -20.48 14.82 -11.81
CA ARG A 174 -19.72 13.80 -12.55
C ARG A 174 -18.27 13.59 -12.07
N GLU A 175 -17.73 14.43 -11.19
CA GLU A 175 -16.38 14.23 -10.64
C GLU A 175 -16.41 13.72 -9.19
N MET A 176 -16.65 12.42 -9.03
CA MET A 176 -16.52 11.77 -7.74
C MET A 176 -15.05 11.56 -7.37
N ARG A 177 -14.66 12.01 -6.16
CA ARG A 177 -13.29 11.88 -5.64
C ARG A 177 -13.30 11.21 -4.28
N TYR A 178 -12.45 10.20 -4.13
CA TYR A 178 -12.24 9.44 -2.91
C TYR A 178 -10.82 9.67 -2.43
N ARG A 179 -10.65 10.40 -1.32
CA ARG A 179 -9.35 10.80 -0.78
C ARG A 179 -9.04 10.05 0.51
N PHE A 180 -7.83 9.54 0.58
CA PHE A 180 -7.24 8.77 1.68
C PHE A 180 -6.09 9.57 2.27
N THR A 181 -6.19 9.92 3.55
CA THR A 181 -5.20 10.71 4.29
C THR A 181 -4.72 9.94 5.49
N ILE A 182 -3.41 9.94 5.72
CA ILE A 182 -2.80 9.34 6.90
C ILE A 182 -3.23 10.13 8.14
N ASN A 183 -3.73 9.43 9.15
CA ASN A 183 -4.00 9.97 10.46
C ASN A 183 -2.98 9.40 11.44
N TYR A 184 -2.01 10.22 11.85
CA TYR A 184 -0.99 9.82 12.80
C TYR A 184 -1.40 10.27 14.20
N GLU A 185 -1.64 9.33 15.12
CA GLU A 185 -2.08 9.64 16.49
C GLU A 185 -1.02 10.39 17.31
N ARG A 186 0.24 10.38 16.87
CA ARG A 186 1.39 10.92 17.61
C ARG A 186 1.86 12.31 17.12
N SER A 187 1.15 12.94 16.19
CA SER A 187 1.59 14.23 15.66
C SER A 187 1.05 15.35 16.54
N ASP A 188 1.95 16.01 17.28
CA ASP A 188 1.86 17.45 17.47
C ASP A 188 1.63 18.10 16.09
N GLU A 189 0.75 19.08 16.07
CA GLU A 189 0.10 19.68 14.89
C GLU A 189 1.06 19.92 13.71
N GLY A 190 0.95 19.15 12.62
CA GLY A 190 1.60 19.54 11.34
C GLY A 190 1.87 18.45 10.30
N LEU A 191 2.28 17.24 10.69
CA LEU A 191 2.77 16.24 9.73
C LEU A 191 1.68 15.39 9.07
N SER A 192 0.51 15.26 9.71
CA SER A 192 -0.58 14.36 9.26
C SER A 192 -1.28 14.78 7.96
N GLN A 193 -0.91 15.90 7.33
CA GLN A 193 -1.56 16.38 6.10
C GLN A 193 -0.63 16.54 4.89
N SER A 194 0.66 16.22 5.00
CA SER A 194 1.61 16.47 3.90
C SER A 194 1.38 15.56 2.68
N MET A 195 0.81 14.36 2.85
CA MET A 195 0.62 13.39 1.77
C MET A 195 -0.77 12.76 1.78
N SER A 196 -1.31 12.47 0.59
CA SER A 196 -2.58 11.76 0.44
C SER A 196 -2.64 10.95 -0.85
N MET A 197 -3.48 9.92 -0.86
CA MET A 197 -3.83 9.17 -2.06
C MET A 197 -5.27 9.50 -2.45
N GLN A 198 -5.57 9.65 -3.74
CA GLN A 198 -6.89 10.04 -4.21
C GLN A 198 -7.30 9.29 -5.48
N TRP A 199 -8.39 8.52 -5.41
CA TRP A 199 -9.05 7.97 -6.58
C TRP A 199 -10.00 9.01 -7.17
N GLU A 200 -9.90 9.22 -8.47
CA GLU A 200 -10.74 10.16 -9.23
C GLU A 200 -11.47 9.41 -10.32
N LYS A 201 -12.81 9.55 -10.35
CA LYS A 201 -13.62 9.02 -11.44
C LYS A 201 -13.32 9.81 -12.72
N ARG A 202 -13.06 9.10 -13.81
CA ARG A 202 -12.76 9.65 -15.13
C ARG A 202 -13.68 8.99 -16.14
N LEU A 203 -14.25 9.78 -17.03
CA LEU A 203 -14.92 9.27 -18.21
C LEU A 203 -13.86 9.01 -19.30
N PRO A 204 -14.05 8.00 -20.15
CA PRO A 204 -13.31 7.96 -21.41
C PRO A 204 -13.62 9.24 -22.19
N ASP A 205 -12.61 9.90 -22.74
CA ASP A 205 -12.83 11.07 -23.62
C ASP A 205 -13.58 10.59 -24.87
N GLY A 206 -14.91 10.70 -24.83
CA GLY A 206 -15.78 10.48 -25.97
C GLY A 206 -15.82 11.74 -26.82
N GLY A 207 -14.93 11.84 -27.80
CA GLY A 207 -15.14 12.71 -28.94
C GLY A 207 -16.49 12.38 -29.57
N ALA A 208 -17.32 13.43 -29.72
CA ALA A 208 -18.58 13.51 -30.43
C ALA A 208 -19.11 12.25 -31.13
N SER A 209 -20.11 11.59 -30.52
CA SER A 209 -21.36 11.20 -31.18
C SER A 209 -22.27 10.51 -30.16
N ALA A 210 -23.26 11.26 -29.69
CA ALA A 210 -24.38 10.72 -28.94
C ALA A 210 -25.30 9.95 -29.90
N SER A 211 -25.33 8.62 -29.80
CA SER A 211 -26.48 7.82 -30.25
C SER A 211 -26.25 6.34 -29.93
N ALA A 212 -26.90 5.86 -28.88
CA ALA A 212 -27.71 4.65 -28.83
C ALA A 212 -27.88 4.26 -27.36
N GLU A 213 -29.13 4.22 -26.92
CA GLU A 213 -29.53 3.76 -25.61
C GLU A 213 -29.00 2.34 -25.36
N GLY A 214 -28.37 2.14 -24.21
CA GLY A 214 -28.14 0.81 -23.65
C GLY A 214 -26.73 0.25 -23.80
N GLU A 215 -25.70 0.91 -23.25
CA GLU A 215 -24.61 0.22 -22.54
C GLU A 215 -23.80 1.18 -21.68
N CYS A 216 -23.44 0.71 -20.49
CA CYS A 216 -22.88 1.49 -19.38
C CYS A 216 -21.63 2.27 -19.82
N GLU A 217 -21.65 3.61 -19.82
CA GLU A 217 -20.44 4.44 -19.95
C GLU A 217 -19.39 3.94 -18.95
N SER A 218 -18.42 3.15 -19.42
CA SER A 218 -17.48 2.45 -18.55
C SER A 218 -16.38 3.41 -18.12
N GLY A 219 -16.72 4.32 -17.22
CA GLY A 219 -15.76 5.19 -16.55
C GLY A 219 -14.67 4.36 -15.85
N TYR A 220 -13.47 4.92 -15.76
CA TYR A 220 -12.36 4.35 -15.01
C TYR A 220 -11.99 5.26 -13.85
N PHE A 221 -11.27 4.71 -12.88
CA PHE A 221 -10.71 5.47 -11.78
C PHE A 221 -9.21 5.66 -11.98
N ALA A 222 -8.70 6.86 -11.72
CA ALA A 222 -7.28 7.15 -11.68
C ALA A 222 -6.86 7.41 -10.23
N LEU A 223 -5.87 6.67 -9.73
CA LEU A 223 -5.26 6.93 -8.43
C LEU A 223 -4.14 7.93 -8.60
N CYS A 224 -4.22 9.02 -7.86
CA CYS A 224 -3.16 9.99 -7.75
C CYS A 224 -2.54 9.96 -6.35
N PHE A 225 -1.22 9.91 -6.30
CA PHE A 225 -0.44 10.30 -5.13
C PHE A 225 -0.31 11.84 -5.14
N ILE A 226 -0.66 12.46 -4.02
CA ILE A 226 -0.63 13.91 -3.84
C ILE A 226 0.32 14.23 -2.70
N ASP A 227 1.35 15.00 -3.03
CA ASP A 227 2.28 15.59 -2.10
C ASP A 227 1.94 17.08 -1.98
N HIS A 228 1.43 17.47 -0.82
CA HIS A 228 0.98 18.84 -0.54
C HIS A 228 2.15 19.79 -0.29
N GLU A 229 3.26 19.29 0.26
CA GLU A 229 4.47 20.07 0.49
C GLU A 229 5.13 20.43 -0.83
N ALA A 230 5.32 19.44 -1.70
CA ALA A 230 5.88 19.66 -3.03
C ALA A 230 4.86 20.23 -4.04
N ARG A 231 3.58 20.38 -3.66
CA ARG A 231 2.45 20.75 -4.53
C ARG A 231 2.36 19.90 -5.80
N ARG A 232 2.61 18.60 -5.67
CA ARG A 232 2.68 17.65 -6.80
C ARG A 232 1.54 16.65 -6.73
N LYS A 233 1.00 16.33 -7.90
CA LYS A 233 0.01 15.27 -8.09
C LYS A 233 0.46 14.35 -9.21
N CYS A 234 0.64 13.08 -8.88
CA CYS A 234 1.17 12.07 -9.79
C CYS A 234 0.20 10.89 -9.89
N ARG A 235 -0.23 10.54 -11.11
CA ARG A 235 -1.02 9.33 -11.33
C ARG A 235 -0.13 8.10 -11.16
N ILE A 236 -0.53 7.18 -10.29
CA ILE A 236 0.24 5.97 -9.95
C ILE A 236 -0.53 4.67 -10.23
N ALA A 237 -1.86 4.73 -10.37
CA ALA A 237 -2.65 3.58 -10.75
C ALA A 237 -3.92 3.97 -11.53
N THR A 238 -4.53 2.98 -12.17
CA THR A 238 -5.84 3.08 -12.81
C THR A 238 -6.65 1.83 -12.48
N MET A 239 -7.97 1.97 -12.33
CA MET A 239 -8.87 0.86 -11.99
C MET A 239 -10.13 0.93 -12.85
N THR A 240 -10.54 -0.22 -13.36
CA THR A 240 -11.81 -0.45 -14.06
C THR A 240 -12.56 -1.56 -13.33
N ARG A 241 -13.77 -1.89 -13.80
CA ARG A 241 -14.51 -3.04 -13.26
C ARG A 241 -13.79 -4.38 -13.44
N SER A 242 -12.92 -4.54 -14.44
CA SER A 242 -12.24 -5.81 -14.72
C SER A 242 -10.87 -5.93 -14.06
N GLY A 243 -10.24 -4.82 -13.69
CA GLY A 243 -8.88 -4.86 -13.19
C GLY A 243 -8.31 -3.53 -12.72
N LEU A 244 -7.15 -3.62 -12.10
CA LEU A 244 -6.37 -2.51 -11.56
C LEU A 244 -4.93 -2.59 -12.09
N ASN A 245 -4.42 -1.48 -12.61
CA ASN A 245 -3.06 -1.36 -13.13
C ASN A 245 -2.28 -0.33 -12.30
N ILE A 246 -1.14 -0.73 -11.74
CA ILE A 246 -0.21 0.12 -11.00
C ILE A 246 0.97 0.43 -11.93
N ARG A 247 1.35 1.71 -12.03
CA ARG A 247 2.45 2.17 -12.86
C ARG A 247 3.07 3.45 -12.29
N VAL A 248 4.27 3.32 -11.74
CA VAL A 248 5.11 4.44 -11.28
C VAL A 248 6.38 4.44 -12.12
N ARG A 249 6.68 5.57 -12.78
CA ARG A 249 7.83 5.69 -13.70
C ARG A 249 8.85 6.76 -13.29
N LYS A 250 8.47 7.66 -12.39
CA LYS A 250 9.32 8.79 -11.97
C LYS A 250 10.00 8.40 -10.67
N SER A 251 11.33 8.40 -10.64
CA SER A 251 12.13 8.17 -9.43
C SER A 251 11.71 9.09 -8.28
N SER A 252 11.45 10.36 -8.59
CA SER A 252 10.93 11.31 -7.62
C SER A 252 9.64 10.81 -6.96
N VAL A 253 8.72 10.17 -7.68
CA VAL A 253 7.50 9.63 -7.08
C VAL A 253 7.81 8.42 -6.19
N ILE A 254 8.75 7.57 -6.61
CA ILE A 254 9.21 6.41 -5.83
C ILE A 254 9.82 6.86 -4.50
N GLU A 255 10.67 7.90 -4.49
CA GLU A 255 11.25 8.45 -3.27
C GLU A 255 10.20 8.98 -2.28
N HIS A 256 9.16 9.65 -2.78
CA HIS A 256 8.10 10.16 -1.91
C HIS A 256 7.18 9.04 -1.42
N LEU A 257 6.94 8.01 -2.23
CA LEU A 257 6.26 6.79 -1.78
C LEU A 257 7.07 6.06 -0.71
N GLN A 258 8.41 6.01 -0.84
CA GLN A 258 9.29 5.45 0.20
C GLN A 258 9.17 6.24 1.51
N ARG A 259 9.16 7.58 1.45
CA ARG A 259 8.90 8.40 2.65
C ARG A 259 7.53 8.10 3.26
N CYS A 260 6.50 8.00 2.43
CA CYS A 260 5.14 7.64 2.87
C CYS A 260 5.10 6.26 3.55
N MET A 261 5.78 5.26 2.98
CA MET A 261 5.91 3.94 3.58
C MET A 261 6.64 3.98 4.92
N ASN A 262 7.76 4.72 5.00
CA ASN A 262 8.51 4.86 6.25
C ASN A 262 7.67 5.51 7.36
N LEU A 263 6.86 6.52 7.01
CA LEU A 263 5.90 7.14 7.93
C LEU A 263 4.81 6.16 8.38
N ALA A 264 4.34 5.30 7.48
CA ALA A 264 3.33 4.29 7.80
C ALA A 264 3.89 3.17 8.70
N LEU A 265 5.12 2.70 8.48
CA LEU A 265 5.64 1.48 9.11
C LEU A 265 6.33 1.69 10.47
N SER A 266 7.09 2.78 10.68
CA SER A 266 7.89 3.15 11.88
C SER A 266 8.70 2.03 12.63
N PRO A 267 9.94 2.28 13.08
CA PRO A 267 10.93 1.24 13.40
C PRO A 267 10.78 0.54 14.77
N VAL A 268 9.57 0.43 15.34
CA VAL A 268 9.42 -0.12 16.70
C VAL A 268 9.51 -1.65 16.69
N SER A 269 10.73 -2.13 16.98
CA SER A 269 11.14 -3.37 17.64
C SER A 269 10.19 -4.58 17.53
N GLY A 270 10.59 -5.56 16.73
CA GLY A 270 10.17 -6.96 16.88
C GLY A 270 9.37 -7.58 15.72
N CYS A 271 8.96 -6.82 14.71
CA CYS A 271 8.34 -7.38 13.49
C CYS A 271 9.34 -7.40 12.34
N GLU A 272 9.96 -8.56 12.10
CA GLU A 272 10.91 -8.83 11.02
C GLU A 272 10.22 -8.95 9.65
N TYR A 273 9.72 -7.85 9.08
CA TYR A 273 9.39 -7.84 7.66
C TYR A 273 9.70 -6.47 7.05
N PRO A 274 10.87 -6.26 6.41
CA PRO A 274 10.99 -5.19 5.44
C PRO A 274 10.10 -5.56 4.25
N GLU A 275 8.82 -5.16 4.31
CA GLU A 275 7.95 -5.25 3.15
C GLU A 275 8.57 -4.39 2.04
N SER A 276 8.82 -4.98 0.87
CA SER A 276 9.35 -4.21 -0.24
C SER A 276 8.39 -3.06 -0.57
N LEU A 277 8.90 -1.92 -1.02
CA LEU A 277 8.07 -0.79 -1.44
C LEU A 277 6.97 -1.20 -2.44
N GLU A 278 7.25 -2.18 -3.29
CA GLU A 278 6.27 -2.73 -4.23
C GLU A 278 5.14 -3.47 -3.53
N ALA A 279 5.45 -4.41 -2.64
CA ALA A 279 4.44 -5.14 -1.88
C ALA A 279 3.57 -4.18 -1.06
N TRP A 280 4.22 -3.22 -0.36
CA TRP A 280 3.52 -2.19 0.40
C TRP A 280 2.57 -1.37 -0.49
N LEU A 281 3.06 -0.89 -1.64
CA LEU A 281 2.28 -0.10 -2.58
C LEU A 281 1.13 -0.93 -3.17
N TYR A 282 1.38 -2.17 -3.58
CA TYR A 282 0.36 -3.04 -4.15
C TYR A 282 -0.77 -3.27 -3.15
N THR A 283 -0.42 -3.61 -1.91
CA THR A 283 -1.41 -3.78 -0.84
C THR A 283 -2.22 -2.52 -0.62
N HIS A 284 -1.57 -1.37 -0.43
CA HIS A 284 -2.28 -0.11 -0.21
C HIS A 284 -3.23 0.25 -1.35
N VAL A 285 -2.76 0.17 -2.59
CA VAL A 285 -3.53 0.51 -3.78
C VAL A 285 -4.70 -0.44 -3.99
N LEU A 286 -4.50 -1.75 -3.80
CA LEU A 286 -5.54 -2.77 -3.95
C LEU A 286 -6.63 -2.62 -2.89
N ILE A 287 -6.26 -2.39 -1.62
CA ILE A 287 -7.23 -2.20 -0.54
C ILE A 287 -8.02 -0.89 -0.71
N MET A 288 -7.36 0.22 -1.04
CA MET A 288 -8.06 1.47 -1.35
C MET A 288 -8.96 1.33 -2.58
N GLY A 289 -8.51 0.60 -3.60
CA GLY A 289 -9.30 0.29 -4.80
C GLY A 289 -10.54 -0.56 -4.47
N ALA A 290 -10.40 -1.58 -3.62
CA ALA A 290 -11.53 -2.39 -3.14
C ALA A 290 -12.57 -1.54 -2.40
N TRP A 291 -12.12 -0.61 -1.55
CA TRP A 291 -13.03 0.31 -0.87
C TRP A 291 -13.83 1.16 -1.87
N VAL A 292 -13.16 1.72 -2.90
CA VAL A 292 -13.84 2.49 -3.95
C VAL A 292 -14.81 1.61 -4.76
N ALA A 293 -14.40 0.39 -5.10
CA ALA A 293 -15.24 -0.57 -5.83
C ALA A 293 -16.52 -0.93 -5.06
N ASP A 294 -16.45 -1.08 -3.73
CA ASP A 294 -17.64 -1.29 -2.90
C ASP A 294 -18.57 -0.05 -2.91
N ARG A 295 -18.01 1.16 -2.79
CA ARG A 295 -18.80 2.41 -2.82
C ARG A 295 -19.47 2.68 -4.16
N GLU A 296 -18.84 2.26 -5.25
CA GLU A 296 -19.40 2.35 -6.61
C GLU A 296 -20.31 1.15 -6.96
N GLY A 297 -20.58 0.27 -5.99
CA GLY A 297 -21.51 -0.85 -6.14
C GLY A 297 -20.98 -2.02 -6.97
N TRP A 298 -19.70 -2.04 -7.33
CA TRP A 298 -19.10 -3.09 -8.18
C TRP A 298 -19.03 -4.45 -7.49
N VAL A 299 -19.10 -4.47 -6.17
CA VAL A 299 -19.13 -5.68 -5.35
C VAL A 299 -20.55 -6.25 -5.27
N LYS A 300 -21.57 -5.37 -5.26
CA LYS A 300 -22.97 -5.76 -5.10
C LYS A 300 -23.64 -6.06 -6.43
N HIS A 301 -23.31 -5.33 -7.49
CA HIS A 301 -23.85 -5.48 -8.85
C HIS A 301 -22.72 -5.92 -9.79
N PRO A 302 -22.40 -7.24 -9.82
CA PRO A 302 -21.31 -7.77 -10.62
C PRO A 302 -21.52 -7.58 -12.12
#